data_AF-A0A1M7H707-F1
#
_entry.id   AF-A0A1M7H707-F1
#
_cell.length_a   1.000
_cell.length_b   1.000
_cell.length_c   1.000
_cell.angle_alpha   90.00
_cell.angle_beta   90.00
_cell.angle_gamma   90.00
#
_symmetry.space_group_name_H-M   'P 1'
#
loop_
_entity.id
_entity.type
_entity.pdbx_description
1 polymer ?
#
loop_
_entity_poly.entity_id
_entity_poly.type
_entity_poly.pdbx_seq_one_letter_code
_entity_poly.pdbx_strand_id
1 'polypeptide(L)'
;MKIQGQERHGYRKLGLKTNTIPFKMCESSGLLNDIDETFVEEVQQYWEKNYGRRVDPTLNIALLNLTGEKNVKIVPNQIMRREILPFLNDYDMAPSYVDKNLYDIFINPPRSAETVIKNIKGHYFDEDNKSIDIETAEKKLKGAETDLIVKPSRTNNGKKIKKLGFKNGKLYLNGKAVKVQRIERIYKKDFIIQKAIKQHEVMALPHPSSVNTLRMYTMRWNNEVFYISSLARYGIDNDVKDNMGAGGLCLGIKDSGEFYDVALDDRMQTYTHHPTTGVCFADLEPLPDFEGIKQFSVDCHKNILHLNYISWDIAIREDGKPVFIESNFTGPLWIGQLITRKPALGEHTEEVLQYVREKMDTTAPVLMRKDRRREAQKEIKNLEERNKELQKHLEQKEAEIKRLRNSKRWRYASRISSLITFYKK
;
A
#
# COMPACT_ATOMS: atom_id res chain seq x y z
N MET A 1 -29.33 -15.30 -2.45
CA MET A 1 -29.33 -14.06 -3.28
C MET A 1 -30.31 -12.98 -2.81
N LYS A 2 -31.60 -13.27 -2.53
CA LYS A 2 -32.54 -12.23 -2.04
C LYS A 2 -32.23 -11.69 -0.63
N ILE A 3 -31.78 -12.54 0.30
CA ILE A 3 -31.42 -12.16 1.68
C ILE A 3 -30.19 -11.23 1.71
N GLN A 4 -29.09 -11.63 1.04
CA GLN A 4 -27.91 -10.75 0.84
C GLN A 4 -28.23 -9.42 0.14
N GLY A 5 -29.28 -9.35 -0.67
CA GLY A 5 -29.71 -8.12 -1.34
C GLY A 5 -30.40 -7.14 -0.41
N GLN A 6 -31.16 -7.62 0.58
CA GLN A 6 -31.85 -6.81 1.58
C GLN A 6 -30.89 -6.29 2.67
N GLU A 7 -29.98 -7.14 3.17
CA GLU A 7 -28.92 -6.71 4.10
C GLU A 7 -28.03 -5.63 3.49
N ARG A 8 -27.63 -5.79 2.22
CA ARG A 8 -26.86 -4.78 1.48
C ARG A 8 -27.62 -3.50 1.20
N HIS A 9 -28.94 -3.52 1.23
CA HIS A 9 -29.74 -2.30 1.17
C HIS A 9 -29.68 -1.54 2.52
N GLY A 10 -29.70 -2.24 3.65
CA GLY A 10 -29.51 -1.66 4.99
C GLY A 10 -28.16 -0.95 5.14
N TYR A 11 -27.06 -1.62 4.79
CA TYR A 11 -25.71 -1.03 4.83
C TYR A 11 -25.59 0.28 4.05
N ARG A 12 -26.24 0.37 2.88
CA ARG A 12 -26.18 1.58 2.05
C ARG A 12 -26.92 2.76 2.66
N LYS A 13 -28.00 2.53 3.42
CA LYS A 13 -28.72 3.59 4.14
C LYS A 13 -27.85 4.23 5.21
N LEU A 14 -26.96 3.45 5.81
CA LEU A 14 -25.98 3.88 6.82
C LEU A 14 -24.69 4.47 6.21
N GLY A 15 -24.62 4.62 4.88
CA GLY A 15 -23.47 5.21 4.20
C GLY A 15 -22.33 4.25 3.83
N LEU A 16 -22.46 2.94 4.10
CA LEU A 16 -21.41 1.97 3.80
C LEU A 16 -21.29 1.72 2.29
N LYS A 17 -20.06 1.74 1.77
CA LYS A 17 -19.79 1.48 0.35
C LYS A 17 -19.55 -0.01 0.10
N THR A 18 -20.62 -0.74 -0.16
CA THR A 18 -20.65 -2.22 -0.28
C THR A 18 -19.74 -2.83 -1.36
N ASN A 19 -19.24 -2.03 -2.29
CA ASN A 19 -18.41 -2.49 -3.40
C ASN A 19 -16.90 -2.36 -3.14
N THR A 20 -16.50 -1.76 -2.01
CA THR A 20 -15.10 -1.52 -1.67
C THR A 20 -14.44 -2.78 -1.10
N ILE A 21 -13.11 -2.86 -1.23
CA ILE A 21 -12.32 -3.96 -0.66
C ILE A 21 -12.46 -4.01 0.87
N PRO A 22 -12.29 -2.89 1.62
CA PRO A 22 -12.46 -2.91 3.08
C PRO A 22 -13.82 -3.43 3.51
N PHE A 23 -14.91 -2.98 2.87
CA PHE A 23 -16.26 -3.48 3.18
C PHE A 23 -16.35 -4.99 3.02
N LYS A 24 -15.94 -5.53 1.87
CA LYS A 24 -16.05 -6.97 1.59
C LYS A 24 -15.25 -7.81 2.58
N MET A 25 -14.09 -7.32 3.01
CA MET A 25 -13.21 -8.00 3.98
C MET A 25 -13.78 -7.95 5.40
N CYS A 26 -14.35 -6.82 5.81
CA CYS A 26 -15.00 -6.70 7.11
C CYS A 26 -16.29 -7.53 7.16
N GLU A 27 -17.10 -7.49 6.09
CA GLU A 27 -18.32 -8.30 5.92
C GLU A 27 -17.99 -9.80 6.02
N SER A 28 -17.00 -10.27 5.27
CA SER A 28 -16.64 -11.70 5.26
C SER A 28 -16.07 -12.20 6.58
N SER A 29 -15.58 -11.30 7.44
CA SER A 29 -14.94 -11.64 8.71
C SER A 29 -15.86 -11.39 9.90
N GLY A 30 -17.14 -11.06 9.66
CA GLY A 30 -18.13 -10.83 10.70
C GLY A 30 -17.97 -9.48 11.44
N LEU A 31 -17.01 -8.65 11.06
CA LEU A 31 -16.74 -7.36 11.71
C LEU A 31 -17.82 -6.30 11.45
N LEU A 32 -18.84 -6.62 10.64
CA LEU A 32 -19.99 -5.76 10.38
C LEU A 32 -21.32 -6.36 10.88
N ASN A 33 -21.28 -7.44 11.66
CA ASN A 33 -22.48 -8.14 12.13
C ASN A 33 -23.31 -7.29 13.11
N ASP A 34 -22.62 -6.52 13.96
CA ASP A 34 -23.26 -5.62 14.93
C ASP A 34 -23.03 -4.17 14.52
N ILE A 35 -24.11 -3.40 14.35
CA ILE A 35 -24.02 -1.99 13.96
C ILE A 35 -24.69 -1.12 15.02
N ASP A 36 -23.88 -0.33 15.72
CA ASP A 36 -24.35 0.76 16.56
C ASP A 36 -24.68 1.98 15.68
N GLU A 37 -25.96 2.17 15.34
CA GLU A 37 -26.41 3.30 14.51
C GLU A 37 -26.15 4.67 15.16
N THR A 38 -26.12 4.75 16.49
CA THR A 38 -25.80 6.01 17.19
C THR A 38 -24.34 6.36 16.98
N PHE A 39 -23.44 5.39 17.12
CA PHE A 39 -22.03 5.59 16.81
C PHE A 39 -21.79 5.91 15.33
N VAL A 40 -22.53 5.29 14.42
CA VAL A 40 -22.45 5.64 12.99
C VAL A 40 -22.79 7.12 12.78
N GLU A 41 -23.85 7.63 13.41
CA GLU A 41 -24.23 9.04 13.29
C GLU A 41 -23.21 9.98 13.94
N GLU A 42 -22.60 9.61 15.08
CA GLU A 42 -21.46 10.35 15.67
C GLU A 42 -20.29 10.47 14.69
N VAL A 43 -19.94 9.38 13.98
CA VAL A 43 -18.93 9.39 12.91
C VAL A 43 -19.34 10.37 11.81
N GLN A 44 -20.59 10.32 11.34
CA GLN A 44 -21.05 11.21 10.28
C GLN A 44 -20.96 12.68 10.69
N GLN A 45 -21.41 13.03 11.90
CA GLN A 45 -21.36 14.41 12.42
C GLN A 45 -19.92 14.91 12.55
N TYR A 46 -19.01 14.08 13.07
CA TYR A 46 -17.59 14.43 13.15
C TYR A 46 -17.00 14.74 11.77
N TRP A 47 -17.31 13.93 10.76
CA TRP A 47 -16.79 14.10 9.41
C TRP A 47 -17.45 15.24 8.63
N GLU A 48 -18.76 15.47 8.81
CA GLU A 48 -19.44 16.64 8.27
C GLU A 48 -18.83 17.94 8.82
N LYS A 49 -18.58 18.00 10.13
CA LYS A 49 -17.95 19.16 10.78
C LYS A 49 -16.55 19.43 10.25
N ASN A 50 -15.68 18.41 10.24
CA ASN A 50 -14.24 18.59 9.98
C ASN A 50 -13.84 18.47 8.50
N TYR A 51 -14.60 17.72 7.71
CA TYR A 51 -14.30 17.44 6.30
C TYR A 51 -15.38 17.95 5.33
N GLY A 52 -16.53 18.39 5.84
CA GLY A 52 -17.61 18.98 5.05
C GLY A 52 -18.57 17.98 4.43
N ARG A 53 -18.45 16.67 4.70
CA ARG A 53 -19.35 15.64 4.19
C ARG A 53 -19.35 14.35 5.00
N ARG A 54 -20.44 13.60 4.88
CA ARG A 54 -20.56 12.21 5.33
C ARG A 54 -19.56 11.28 4.64
N VAL A 55 -19.18 10.22 5.34
CA VAL A 55 -18.17 9.25 4.88
C VAL A 55 -18.62 7.80 5.07
N ASP A 56 -17.82 6.88 4.54
CA ASP A 56 -18.03 5.43 4.67
C ASP A 56 -17.55 4.96 6.06
N PRO A 57 -18.45 4.57 6.99
CA PRO A 57 -18.11 4.25 8.38
C PRO A 57 -17.64 2.80 8.56
N THR A 58 -17.44 2.04 7.47
CA THR A 58 -17.05 0.62 7.50
C THR A 58 -15.90 0.33 8.48
N LEU A 59 -14.84 1.15 8.48
CA LEU A 59 -13.68 0.92 9.33
C LEU A 59 -13.94 1.27 10.80
N ASN A 60 -14.79 2.26 11.06
CA ASN A 60 -15.18 2.64 12.42
C ASN A 60 -15.98 1.52 13.07
N ILE A 61 -16.95 0.96 12.34
CA ILE A 61 -17.75 -0.20 12.80
C ILE A 61 -16.84 -1.41 13.01
N ALA A 62 -15.96 -1.70 12.04
CA ALA A 62 -15.04 -2.82 12.14
C ALA A 62 -14.09 -2.70 13.34
N LEU A 63 -13.61 -1.50 13.65
CA LEU A 63 -12.78 -1.27 14.85
C LEU A 63 -13.58 -1.57 16.12
N LEU A 64 -14.78 -1.00 16.25
CA LEU A 64 -15.64 -1.22 17.41
C LEU A 64 -15.90 -2.71 17.65
N ASN A 65 -16.25 -3.45 16.60
CA ASN A 65 -16.54 -4.88 16.73
C ASN A 65 -15.28 -5.74 16.95
N LEU A 66 -14.11 -5.26 16.51
CA LEU A 66 -12.83 -5.95 16.71
C LEU A 66 -12.27 -5.74 18.13
N THR A 67 -12.43 -4.55 18.71
CA THR A 67 -11.69 -4.15 19.93
C THR A 67 -12.58 -3.66 21.07
N GLY A 68 -13.86 -3.37 20.80
CA GLY A 68 -14.75 -2.68 21.73
C GLY A 68 -14.53 -1.17 21.80
N GLU A 69 -13.59 -0.60 21.03
CA GLU A 69 -13.23 0.82 21.12
C GLU A 69 -13.92 1.65 20.04
N LYS A 70 -14.59 2.73 20.46
CA LYS A 70 -15.15 3.74 19.55
C LYS A 70 -14.09 4.77 19.17
N ASN A 71 -13.89 4.99 17.87
CA ASN A 71 -13.04 6.06 17.37
C ASN A 71 -13.62 6.71 16.10
N VAL A 72 -14.03 7.97 16.21
CA VAL A 72 -14.59 8.75 15.07
C VAL A 72 -13.53 9.22 14.08
N LYS A 73 -12.25 9.25 14.49
CA LYS A 73 -11.11 9.81 13.72
C LYS A 73 -10.56 8.84 12.67
N ILE A 74 -11.07 7.60 12.60
CA ILE A 74 -10.62 6.61 11.62
C ILE A 74 -10.89 7.10 10.20
N VAL A 75 -9.83 7.11 9.38
CA VAL A 75 -9.85 7.66 8.02
C VAL A 75 -10.27 6.58 7.01
N PRO A 76 -11.34 6.77 6.23
CA PRO A 76 -11.73 5.84 5.18
C PRO A 76 -10.65 5.68 4.12
N ASN A 77 -10.40 4.45 3.67
CA ASN A 77 -9.31 4.12 2.73
C ASN A 77 -9.34 4.96 1.43
N GLN A 78 -10.54 5.24 0.90
CA GLN A 78 -10.68 6.02 -0.33
C GLN A 78 -10.27 7.48 -0.11
N ILE A 79 -10.72 8.09 0.98
CA ILE A 79 -10.35 9.47 1.33
C ILE A 79 -8.84 9.55 1.56
N MET A 80 -8.28 8.62 2.35
CA MET A 80 -6.83 8.57 2.58
C MET A 80 -6.04 8.48 1.26
N ARG A 81 -6.43 7.58 0.34
CA ARG A 81 -5.67 7.29 -0.88
C ARG A 81 -5.87 8.29 -2.02
N ARG A 82 -7.08 8.84 -2.15
CA ARG A 82 -7.49 9.64 -3.32
C ARG A 82 -7.50 11.13 -3.05
N GLU A 83 -7.55 11.52 -1.78
CA GLU A 83 -7.72 12.92 -1.39
C GLU A 83 -6.57 13.35 -0.48
N ILE A 84 -6.39 12.72 0.69
CA ILE A 84 -5.41 13.17 1.68
C ILE A 84 -3.97 12.94 1.21
N LEU A 85 -3.56 11.68 0.96
CA LEU A 85 -2.18 11.38 0.58
C LEU A 85 -1.69 12.15 -0.65
N PRO A 86 -2.49 12.34 -1.72
CA PRO A 86 -2.08 13.18 -2.86
C PRO A 86 -1.79 14.66 -2.56
N PHE A 87 -2.33 15.23 -1.48
CA PHE A 87 -1.94 16.58 -1.03
C PHE A 87 -0.74 16.56 -0.09
N LEU A 88 -0.55 15.46 0.66
CA LEU A 88 0.60 15.30 1.54
C LEU A 88 1.88 14.86 0.79
N ASN A 89 1.75 14.13 -0.32
CA ASN A 89 2.86 13.49 -1.01
C ASN A 89 2.96 13.93 -2.47
N ASP A 90 4.13 14.40 -2.88
CA ASP A 90 4.48 14.52 -4.29
C ASP A 90 4.78 13.14 -4.88
N TYR A 91 3.75 12.55 -5.48
CA TYR A 91 3.85 11.23 -6.09
C TYR A 91 4.63 11.17 -7.39
N ASP A 92 4.97 12.30 -8.01
CA ASP A 92 5.86 12.32 -9.16
C ASP A 92 7.32 12.14 -8.74
N MET A 93 7.66 12.53 -7.51
CA MET A 93 8.97 12.31 -6.90
C MET A 93 9.11 10.97 -6.16
N ALA A 94 8.01 10.30 -5.82
CA ALA A 94 8.05 8.99 -5.16
C ALA A 94 8.96 7.93 -5.84
N PRO A 95 9.04 7.81 -7.19
CA PRO A 95 9.92 6.84 -7.84
C PRO A 95 11.42 7.02 -7.57
N SER A 96 11.86 8.22 -7.14
CA SER A 96 13.26 8.49 -6.78
C SER A 96 13.67 7.79 -5.49
N TYR A 97 12.70 7.54 -4.60
CA TYR A 97 12.94 6.98 -3.26
C TYR A 97 12.67 5.47 -3.15
N VAL A 98 12.35 4.77 -4.24
CA VAL A 98 12.03 3.32 -4.20
C VAL A 98 13.19 2.41 -4.61
N ASP A 99 14.25 2.96 -5.19
CA ASP A 99 15.41 2.16 -5.62
C ASP A 99 16.28 1.83 -4.41
N LYS A 100 16.30 0.55 -4.02
CA LYS A 100 17.07 0.05 -2.87
C LYS A 100 18.57 0.29 -3.00
N ASN A 101 19.09 0.44 -4.21
CA ASN A 101 20.51 0.76 -4.44
C ASN A 101 20.87 2.21 -4.05
N LEU A 102 19.88 3.09 -3.93
CA LEU A 102 20.08 4.53 -3.70
C LEU A 102 19.62 4.97 -2.31
N TYR A 103 19.28 4.03 -1.42
CA TYR A 103 18.80 4.34 -0.07
C TYR A 103 19.84 5.05 0.78
N ASP A 104 21.10 4.66 0.70
CA ASP A 104 22.23 5.32 1.36
C ASP A 104 22.47 6.75 0.85
N ILE A 105 22.05 7.06 -0.39
CA ILE A 105 22.17 8.41 -0.96
C ILE A 105 20.96 9.28 -0.59
N PHE A 106 19.75 8.78 -0.84
CA PHE A 106 18.53 9.59 -0.71
C PHE A 106 17.90 9.58 0.68
N ILE A 107 18.03 8.48 1.42
CA ILE A 107 17.46 8.32 2.76
C ILE A 107 18.57 8.48 3.80
N ASN A 108 19.79 8.05 3.47
CA ASN A 108 20.98 8.07 4.34
C ASN A 108 20.62 7.70 5.79
N PRO A 109 19.99 6.52 6.00
CA PRO A 109 19.51 6.16 7.31
C PRO A 109 20.70 6.02 8.28
N PRO A 110 20.56 6.39 9.56
CA PRO A 110 21.63 6.22 10.55
C PRO A 110 22.14 4.78 10.62
N ARG A 111 21.29 3.82 10.25
CA ARG A 111 21.61 2.40 10.21
C ARG A 111 20.73 1.65 9.22
N SER A 112 21.32 0.83 8.36
CA SER A 112 20.61 0.02 7.37
C SER A 112 21.16 -1.40 7.29
N ALA A 113 20.45 -2.27 6.57
CA ALA A 113 20.99 -3.58 6.22
C ALA A 113 22.31 -3.40 5.45
N GLU A 114 23.39 -3.96 5.98
CA GLU A 114 24.74 -3.77 5.43
C GLU A 114 24.82 -4.26 3.99
N THR A 115 25.16 -3.35 3.08
CA THR A 115 25.32 -3.67 1.66
C THR A 115 26.68 -4.32 1.43
N VAL A 116 26.70 -5.39 0.64
CA VAL A 116 27.95 -6.03 0.20
C VAL A 116 28.29 -5.59 -1.22
N ILE A 117 27.30 -5.62 -2.11
CA ILE A 117 27.41 -5.08 -3.47
C ILE A 117 26.06 -4.59 -3.97
N LYS A 118 26.11 -3.66 -4.92
CA LYS A 118 24.98 -3.22 -5.74
C LYS A 118 25.26 -3.55 -7.20
N ASN A 119 24.21 -3.79 -7.97
CA ASN A 119 24.27 -3.89 -9.41
C ASN A 119 23.18 -3.01 -10.02
N ILE A 120 23.59 -2.06 -10.85
CA ILE A 120 22.71 -1.11 -11.53
C ILE A 120 22.99 -1.20 -13.02
N LYS A 121 22.03 -1.68 -13.80
CA LYS A 121 22.16 -1.93 -15.25
C LYS A 121 23.41 -2.74 -15.66
N GLY A 122 23.93 -3.58 -14.77
CA GLY A 122 25.10 -4.43 -15.03
C GLY A 122 26.43 -3.87 -14.54
N HIS A 123 26.44 -2.67 -13.97
CA HIS A 123 27.62 -2.10 -13.33
C HIS A 123 27.58 -2.43 -11.84
N TYR A 124 28.72 -2.86 -11.30
CA TYR A 124 28.86 -3.20 -9.88
C TYR A 124 29.36 -2.02 -9.08
N PHE A 125 28.81 -1.88 -7.87
CA PHE A 125 29.25 -0.91 -6.89
C PHE A 125 29.41 -1.59 -5.54
N ASP A 126 30.36 -1.12 -4.75
CA ASP A 126 30.54 -1.53 -3.36
C ASP A 126 29.61 -0.76 -2.39
N GLU A 127 29.79 -0.98 -1.10
CA GLU A 127 29.08 -0.30 0.00
C GLU A 127 29.25 1.22 0.01
N ASP A 128 30.35 1.74 -0.54
CA ASP A 128 30.68 3.17 -0.60
C ASP A 128 30.25 3.81 -1.93
N ASN A 129 29.49 3.10 -2.77
CA ASN A 129 29.15 3.50 -4.14
C ASN A 129 30.33 3.63 -5.11
N LYS A 130 31.48 3.01 -4.82
CA LYS A 130 32.60 2.97 -5.77
C LYS A 130 32.34 1.90 -6.82
N SER A 131 32.57 2.24 -8.09
CA SER A 131 32.49 1.27 -9.18
C SER A 131 33.56 0.20 -9.02
N ILE A 132 33.17 -1.06 -9.13
CA ILE A 132 34.07 -2.22 -9.05
C ILE A 132 33.85 -3.16 -10.24
N ASP A 133 34.86 -3.98 -10.55
CA ASP A 133 34.72 -5.06 -11.53
C ASP A 133 34.02 -6.29 -10.92
N ILE A 134 33.71 -7.26 -11.79
CA ILE A 134 32.99 -8.47 -11.37
C ILE A 134 33.86 -9.38 -10.49
N GLU A 135 35.17 -9.39 -10.72
CA GLU A 135 36.14 -10.15 -9.92
C GLU A 135 36.18 -9.64 -8.47
N THR A 136 36.19 -8.33 -8.29
CA THR A 136 36.15 -7.67 -6.99
C THR A 136 34.80 -7.89 -6.31
N ALA A 137 33.69 -7.79 -7.06
CA ALA A 137 32.36 -8.12 -6.54
C ALA A 137 32.27 -9.58 -6.07
N GLU A 138 32.79 -10.53 -6.86
CA GLU A 138 32.88 -11.94 -6.46
C GLU A 138 33.74 -12.14 -5.21
N LYS A 139 34.87 -11.44 -5.10
CA LYS A 139 35.73 -11.51 -3.92
C LYS A 139 35.02 -10.99 -2.67
N LYS A 140 34.33 -9.85 -2.74
CA LYS A 140 33.52 -9.30 -1.63
C LYS A 140 32.44 -10.29 -1.19
N LEU A 141 31.72 -10.89 -2.14
CA LEU A 141 30.70 -11.90 -1.82
C LEU A 141 31.27 -13.18 -1.20
N LYS A 142 32.47 -13.60 -1.61
CA LYS A 142 33.18 -14.75 -1.03
C LYS A 142 33.80 -14.45 0.34
N GLY A 143 34.01 -13.18 0.67
CA GLY A 143 34.51 -12.73 1.98
C GLY A 143 33.41 -12.55 3.02
N ALA A 144 32.14 -12.78 2.68
CA ALA A 144 31.04 -12.65 3.63
C ALA A 144 31.07 -13.78 4.67
N GLU A 145 31.09 -13.43 5.95
CA GLU A 145 31.07 -14.37 7.08
C GLU A 145 29.66 -14.80 7.49
N THR A 146 28.64 -14.19 6.89
CA THR A 146 27.23 -14.39 7.21
C THR A 146 26.42 -14.73 5.97
N ASP A 147 25.24 -15.28 6.18
CA ASP A 147 24.27 -15.46 5.10
C ASP A 147 23.94 -14.12 4.44
N LEU A 148 23.72 -14.14 3.13
CA LEU A 148 23.42 -12.95 2.35
C LEU A 148 21.96 -12.98 1.88
N ILE A 149 21.42 -11.80 1.59
CA ILE A 149 20.10 -11.61 1.00
C ILE A 149 20.26 -10.85 -0.30
N VAL A 150 19.74 -11.40 -1.40
CA VAL A 150 19.63 -10.69 -2.67
C VAL A 150 18.20 -10.20 -2.87
N LYS A 151 18.07 -8.94 -3.28
CA LYS A 151 16.80 -8.26 -3.51
C LYS A 151 16.82 -7.56 -4.88
N PRO A 152 15.75 -7.61 -5.68
CA PRO A 152 15.66 -6.72 -6.84
C PRO A 152 15.57 -5.27 -6.35
N SER A 153 16.21 -4.35 -7.07
CA SER A 153 16.38 -2.97 -6.59
C SER A 153 15.06 -2.17 -6.53
N ARG A 154 14.17 -2.36 -7.50
CA ARG A 154 12.93 -1.56 -7.70
C ARG A 154 11.63 -2.35 -7.58
N THR A 155 11.64 -3.42 -6.80
CA THR A 155 10.42 -4.22 -6.53
C THR A 155 10.03 -4.15 -5.07
N ASN A 156 8.72 -4.21 -4.81
CA ASN A 156 8.14 -4.19 -3.46
C ASN A 156 7.52 -5.56 -3.12
N ASN A 157 7.03 -5.70 -1.89
CA ASN A 157 6.28 -6.86 -1.38
C ASN A 157 7.09 -8.18 -1.36
N GLY A 158 8.40 -8.09 -1.12
CA GLY A 158 9.26 -9.28 -0.99
C GLY A 158 9.41 -10.14 -2.27
N LYS A 159 8.93 -9.67 -3.42
CA LYS A 159 8.98 -10.44 -4.67
C LYS A 159 10.43 -10.70 -5.06
N LYS A 160 10.76 -11.97 -5.28
CA LYS A 160 12.11 -12.45 -5.64
C LYS A 160 13.20 -12.13 -4.60
N ILE A 161 12.87 -11.86 -3.34
CA ILE A 161 13.91 -11.86 -2.29
C ILE A 161 14.35 -13.31 -2.08
N LYS A 162 15.67 -13.55 -2.06
CA LYS A 162 16.23 -14.89 -1.83
C LYS A 162 17.41 -14.82 -0.87
N LYS A 163 17.49 -15.83 -0.01
CA LYS A 163 18.67 -16.13 0.81
C LYS A 163 19.76 -16.73 -0.08
N LEU A 164 20.96 -16.20 0.06
CA LEU A 164 22.19 -16.71 -0.53
C LEU A 164 23.01 -17.30 0.62
N GLY A 165 23.01 -18.62 0.70
CA GLY A 165 23.83 -19.31 1.69
C GLY A 165 25.29 -19.22 1.31
N PHE A 166 26.16 -19.05 2.30
CA PHE A 166 27.60 -19.11 2.11
C PHE A 166 28.19 -20.32 2.81
N LYS A 167 28.91 -21.17 2.07
CA LYS A 167 29.58 -22.34 2.64
C LYS A 167 30.84 -22.66 1.85
N ASN A 168 31.98 -22.79 2.54
CA ASN A 168 33.27 -23.20 1.97
C ASN A 168 33.68 -22.36 0.73
N GLY A 169 33.57 -21.02 0.80
CA GLY A 169 33.98 -20.13 -0.29
C GLY A 169 33.04 -20.10 -1.50
N LYS A 170 31.85 -20.71 -1.41
CA LYS A 170 30.87 -20.78 -2.50
C LYS A 170 29.52 -20.22 -2.06
N LEU A 171 28.88 -19.49 -2.97
CA LEU A 171 27.51 -19.03 -2.84
C LEU A 171 26.53 -20.14 -3.22
N TYR A 172 25.44 -20.26 -2.47
CA TYR A 172 24.38 -21.21 -2.72
C TYR A 172 23.03 -20.49 -2.82
N LEU A 173 22.25 -20.85 -3.84
CA LEU A 173 20.89 -20.39 -4.02
C LEU A 173 19.98 -21.61 -4.09
N ASN A 174 19.01 -21.71 -3.17
CA ASN A 174 18.13 -22.88 -3.04
C ASN A 174 18.93 -24.20 -2.93
N GLY A 175 19.99 -24.22 -2.11
CA GLY A 175 20.85 -25.39 -1.89
C GLY A 175 21.82 -25.72 -3.03
N LYS A 176 21.81 -24.98 -4.15
CA LYS A 176 22.69 -25.22 -5.30
C LYS A 176 23.77 -24.15 -5.39
N ALA A 177 25.02 -24.57 -5.61
CA ALA A 177 26.12 -23.65 -5.84
C ALA A 177 25.82 -22.73 -7.04
N VAL A 178 26.02 -21.43 -6.88
CA VAL A 178 25.68 -20.41 -7.88
C VAL A 178 26.85 -19.46 -8.09
N LYS A 179 27.05 -19.05 -9.34
CA LYS A 179 27.99 -17.96 -9.68
C LYS A 179 27.25 -16.63 -9.80
N VAL A 180 27.95 -15.52 -9.63
CA VAL A 180 27.36 -14.16 -9.66
C VAL A 180 26.66 -13.87 -10.98
N GLN A 181 27.18 -14.34 -12.11
CA GLN A 181 26.57 -14.16 -13.44
C GLN A 181 25.18 -14.81 -13.54
N ARG A 182 24.91 -15.87 -12.75
CA ARG A 182 23.55 -16.46 -12.69
C ARG A 182 22.61 -15.56 -11.88
N ILE A 183 23.09 -14.89 -10.84
CA ILE A 183 22.33 -13.90 -10.07
C ILE A 183 21.95 -12.74 -11.00
N GLU A 184 22.90 -12.18 -11.76
CA GLU A 184 22.63 -11.12 -12.74
C GLU A 184 21.50 -11.46 -13.70
N ARG A 185 21.51 -12.68 -14.27
CA ARG A 185 20.46 -13.14 -15.20
C ARG A 185 19.09 -13.21 -14.53
N ILE A 186 19.02 -13.69 -13.29
CA ILE A 186 17.75 -13.82 -12.53
C ILE A 186 17.16 -12.44 -12.20
N TYR A 187 18.02 -11.49 -11.82
CA TYR A 187 17.62 -10.14 -11.40
C TYR A 187 17.74 -9.09 -12.51
N LYS A 188 18.01 -9.52 -13.75
CA LYS A 188 18.13 -8.66 -14.93
C LYS A 188 19.10 -7.48 -14.73
N LYS A 189 20.20 -7.73 -14.02
CA LYS A 189 21.24 -6.73 -13.76
C LYS A 189 20.77 -5.49 -12.98
N ASP A 190 19.77 -5.66 -12.11
CA ASP A 190 19.29 -4.60 -11.20
C ASP A 190 18.94 -5.22 -9.83
N PHE A 191 19.91 -5.23 -8.92
CA PHE A 191 19.77 -5.86 -7.60
C PHE A 191 20.74 -5.27 -6.58
N ILE A 192 20.44 -5.55 -5.31
CA ILE A 192 21.31 -5.30 -4.16
C ILE A 192 21.54 -6.62 -3.43
N ILE A 193 22.77 -6.85 -2.93
CA ILE A 193 23.09 -7.95 -2.02
C ILE A 193 23.52 -7.36 -0.69
N GLN A 194 22.86 -7.78 0.37
CA GLN A 194 23.06 -7.30 1.74
C GLN A 194 23.35 -8.48 2.67
N LYS A 195 24.01 -8.22 3.81
CA LYS A 195 24.12 -9.21 4.89
C LYS A 195 22.73 -9.52 5.46
N ALA A 196 22.49 -10.76 5.81
CA ALA A 196 21.28 -11.15 6.56
C ALA A 196 21.33 -10.53 7.96
N ILE A 197 20.18 -10.03 8.43
CA ILE A 197 20.06 -9.42 9.75
C ILE A 197 19.74 -10.51 10.75
N LYS A 198 20.56 -10.61 11.81
CA LYS A 198 20.21 -11.37 13.01
C LYS A 198 19.38 -10.49 13.93
N GLN A 199 18.19 -10.96 14.27
CA GLN A 199 17.20 -10.15 14.97
C GLN A 199 17.31 -10.26 16.50
N HIS A 200 16.83 -9.23 17.19
CA HIS A 200 16.55 -9.30 18.62
C HIS A 200 15.56 -10.43 18.92
N GLU A 201 15.72 -11.10 20.06
CA GLU A 201 14.91 -12.27 20.42
C GLU A 201 13.41 -11.98 20.44
N VAL A 202 13.00 -10.82 20.97
CA VAL A 202 11.60 -10.35 20.98
C VAL A 202 10.98 -10.35 19.58
N MET A 203 11.73 -9.91 18.56
CA MET A 203 11.24 -9.89 17.18
C MET A 203 11.38 -11.23 16.49
N ALA A 204 12.39 -12.04 16.83
CA ALA A 204 12.61 -13.36 16.24
C ALA A 204 11.61 -14.39 16.77
N LEU A 205 11.20 -14.30 18.04
CA LEU A 205 10.49 -15.34 18.77
C LEU A 205 9.21 -15.83 18.06
N PRO A 206 8.29 -14.98 17.58
CA PRO A 206 7.08 -15.46 16.92
C PRO A 206 7.37 -16.24 15.63
N HIS A 207 8.39 -15.85 14.86
CA HIS A 207 8.78 -16.55 13.64
C HIS A 207 10.28 -16.40 13.35
N PRO A 208 11.14 -17.30 13.89
CA PRO A 208 12.60 -17.16 13.79
C PRO A 208 13.16 -17.33 12.38
N SER A 209 12.36 -17.89 11.47
CA SER A 209 12.75 -18.18 10.09
C SER A 209 12.69 -16.96 9.16
N SER A 210 11.99 -15.88 9.55
CA SER A 210 11.89 -14.62 8.78
C SER A 210 12.67 -13.48 9.40
N VAL A 211 12.90 -12.44 8.58
CA VAL A 211 13.22 -11.10 9.11
C VAL A 211 11.90 -10.39 9.40
N ASN A 212 11.44 -10.48 10.64
CA ASN A 212 10.21 -9.83 11.14
C ASN A 212 10.45 -8.32 11.30
N THR A 213 9.55 -7.49 10.83
CA THR A 213 9.76 -6.04 10.83
C THR A 213 8.67 -5.29 11.55
N LEU A 214 9.03 -4.11 12.06
CA LEU A 214 8.09 -3.09 12.45
C LEU A 214 7.70 -2.30 11.21
N ARG A 215 6.39 -2.19 10.98
CA ARG A 215 5.80 -1.20 10.09
C ARG A 215 5.51 0.04 10.94
N MET A 216 6.29 1.09 10.77
CA MET A 216 6.11 2.36 11.48
C MET A 216 5.58 3.43 10.54
N TYR A 217 4.64 4.25 11.02
CA TYR A 217 4.06 5.34 10.23
C TYR A 217 4.55 6.68 10.76
N THR A 218 5.02 7.54 9.86
CA THR A 218 5.39 8.92 10.18
C THR A 218 4.67 9.89 9.26
N MET A 219 4.41 11.09 9.78
CA MET A 219 3.82 12.19 9.03
C MET A 219 4.62 13.47 9.26
N ARG A 220 4.87 14.25 8.21
CA ARG A 220 5.35 15.62 8.31
C ARG A 220 4.16 16.56 8.25
N TRP A 221 4.04 17.44 9.22
CA TRP A 221 3.00 18.46 9.29
C TRP A 221 3.58 19.73 9.90
N ASN A 222 3.26 20.91 9.35
CA ASN A 222 3.82 22.19 9.81
C ASN A 222 5.35 22.19 10.00
N ASN A 223 6.08 21.58 9.05
CA ASN A 223 7.55 21.42 9.05
C ASN A 223 8.15 20.50 10.12
N GLU A 224 7.33 19.85 10.93
CA GLU A 224 7.77 18.88 11.93
C GLU A 224 7.39 17.45 11.50
N VAL A 225 8.20 16.47 11.88
CA VAL A 225 7.98 15.05 11.57
C VAL A 225 7.55 14.32 12.83
N PHE A 226 6.39 13.67 12.77
CA PHE A 226 5.75 12.97 13.86
C PHE A 226 5.70 11.47 13.61
N TYR A 227 5.91 10.69 14.67
CA TYR A 227 5.50 9.28 14.72
C TYR A 227 3.99 9.19 14.93
N ILE A 228 3.31 8.30 14.20
CA ILE A 228 1.85 8.13 14.28
C ILE A 228 1.48 6.84 15.02
N SER A 229 1.96 5.70 14.51
CA SER A 229 1.67 4.38 15.07
C SER A 229 2.62 3.34 14.48
N SER A 230 2.62 2.14 15.05
CA SER A 230 3.36 1.01 14.49
C SER A 230 2.69 -0.32 14.79
N LEU A 231 3.05 -1.30 13.97
CA LEU A 231 2.68 -2.69 14.12
C LEU A 231 3.90 -3.57 13.78
N ALA A 232 4.05 -4.71 14.43
CA ALA A 232 4.96 -5.74 14.01
C ALA A 232 4.33 -6.58 12.90
N ARG A 233 5.18 -7.08 12.01
CA ARG A 233 4.85 -8.03 10.95
C ARG A 233 5.65 -9.29 11.17
N TYR A 234 4.95 -10.42 11.17
CA TYR A 234 5.54 -11.73 11.34
C TYR A 234 5.31 -12.58 10.08
N GLY A 235 6.33 -13.36 9.71
CA GLY A 235 6.22 -14.36 8.65
C GLY A 235 5.31 -15.51 9.04
N ILE A 236 5.11 -16.44 8.11
CA ILE A 236 4.43 -17.72 8.35
C ILE A 236 5.19 -18.81 7.60
N ASP A 237 4.93 -20.08 7.92
CA ASP A 237 5.39 -21.25 7.14
C ASP A 237 6.90 -21.33 6.83
N ASN A 238 7.78 -21.07 7.81
CA ASN A 238 9.23 -21.09 7.61
C ASN A 238 9.73 -20.23 6.41
N ASP A 239 8.89 -19.31 5.89
CA ASP A 239 9.31 -18.36 4.86
C ASP A 239 10.26 -17.34 5.50
N VAL A 240 11.24 -16.89 4.72
CA VAL A 240 12.19 -15.86 5.12
C VAL A 240 11.57 -14.45 5.15
N LYS A 241 10.30 -14.30 4.76
CA LYS A 241 9.59 -13.03 4.56
C LYS A 241 8.42 -12.87 5.51
N ASP A 242 8.20 -11.65 5.97
CA ASP A 242 7.12 -11.21 6.87
C ASP A 242 6.01 -10.42 6.12
N ASN A 243 5.72 -10.83 4.88
CA ASN A 243 4.76 -10.11 4.05
C ASN A 243 3.31 -10.55 4.37
N MET A 244 2.52 -9.63 4.92
CA MET A 244 1.09 -9.83 5.19
C MET A 244 0.32 -10.36 3.97
N GLY A 245 0.57 -9.82 2.77
CA GLY A 245 -0.09 -10.28 1.54
C GLY A 245 0.39 -11.64 1.01
N ALA A 246 1.23 -12.34 1.77
CA ALA A 246 1.65 -13.72 1.55
C ALA A 246 1.25 -14.63 2.72
N GLY A 247 0.32 -14.19 3.58
CA GLY A 247 -0.16 -14.94 4.75
C GLY A 247 0.51 -14.55 6.07
N GLY A 248 1.36 -13.52 6.09
CA GLY A 248 1.98 -13.02 7.33
C GLY A 248 0.99 -12.34 8.27
N LEU A 249 1.33 -12.31 9.55
CA LEU A 249 0.51 -11.71 10.61
C LEU A 249 0.98 -10.30 10.95
N CYS A 250 0.06 -9.47 11.42
CA CYS A 250 0.33 -8.13 11.92
C CYS A 250 -0.20 -7.95 13.33
N LEU A 251 0.66 -7.47 14.23
CA LEU A 251 0.34 -7.25 15.64
C LEU A 251 0.59 -5.79 15.99
N GLY A 252 -0.41 -5.09 16.51
CA GLY A 252 -0.24 -3.67 16.85
C GLY A 252 0.67 -3.48 18.05
N ILE A 253 1.28 -2.30 18.13
CA ILE A 253 2.20 -1.91 19.20
C ILE A 253 1.65 -0.65 19.86
N LYS A 254 1.57 -0.66 21.19
CA LYS A 254 1.17 0.49 22.01
C LYS A 254 2.31 1.52 22.06
N ASP A 255 2.01 2.74 22.52
CA ASP A 255 3.05 3.78 22.62
C ASP A 255 4.14 3.47 23.63
N SER A 256 3.87 2.59 24.60
CA SER A 256 4.87 2.08 25.56
C SER A 256 5.88 1.10 24.96
N GLY A 257 5.62 0.57 23.76
CA GLY A 257 6.42 -0.50 23.14
C GLY A 257 5.89 -1.92 23.44
N GLU A 258 4.84 -2.04 24.25
CA GLU A 258 4.10 -3.29 24.44
C GLU A 258 3.33 -3.69 23.18
N PHE A 259 3.24 -4.98 22.91
CA PHE A 259 2.37 -5.52 21.88
C PHE A 259 0.91 -5.58 22.37
N TYR A 260 -0.03 -5.51 21.43
CA TYR A 260 -1.36 -6.07 21.69
C TYR A 260 -1.28 -7.61 21.72
N ASP A 261 -2.37 -8.25 22.14
CA ASP A 261 -2.50 -9.69 22.34
C ASP A 261 -3.18 -10.43 21.16
N VAL A 262 -3.72 -9.69 20.19
CA VAL A 262 -4.42 -10.23 19.02
C VAL A 262 -3.78 -9.70 17.72
N ALA A 263 -3.24 -10.62 16.92
CA ALA A 263 -2.74 -10.35 15.58
C ALA A 263 -3.85 -10.50 14.52
N LEU A 264 -3.67 -9.84 13.38
CA LEU A 264 -4.54 -9.96 12.21
C LEU A 264 -3.77 -10.39 10.96
N ASP A 265 -4.40 -11.16 10.10
CA ASP A 265 -3.90 -11.43 8.73
C ASP A 265 -4.50 -10.46 7.69
N ASP A 266 -4.14 -10.64 6.42
CA ASP A 266 -4.64 -9.81 5.32
C ASP A 266 -6.14 -10.02 5.01
N ARG A 267 -6.79 -11.00 5.64
CA ARG A 267 -8.22 -11.30 5.54
C ARG A 267 -8.99 -10.91 6.79
N MET A 268 -8.37 -10.18 7.72
CA MET A 268 -9.00 -9.74 8.99
C MET A 268 -9.31 -10.89 9.95
N GLN A 269 -8.69 -12.05 9.77
CA GLN A 269 -8.81 -13.13 10.76
C GLN A 269 -7.91 -12.82 11.95
N THR A 270 -8.38 -13.11 13.15
CA THR A 270 -7.71 -12.81 14.42
C THR A 270 -6.96 -14.02 14.97
N TYR A 271 -5.79 -13.78 15.55
CA TYR A 271 -4.93 -14.83 16.11
C TYR A 271 -4.39 -14.38 17.47
N THR A 272 -4.58 -15.19 18.50
CA THR A 272 -3.92 -15.00 19.82
C THR A 272 -2.57 -15.70 19.91
N HIS A 273 -2.33 -16.65 19.01
CA HIS A 273 -1.09 -17.42 18.92
C HIS A 273 -0.56 -17.41 17.49
N HIS A 274 0.76 -17.42 17.34
CA HIS A 274 1.39 -17.54 16.05
C HIS A 274 1.15 -18.96 15.47
N PRO A 275 0.57 -19.09 14.26
CA PRO A 275 0.13 -20.39 13.72
C PRO A 275 1.28 -21.36 13.43
N THR A 276 2.48 -20.87 13.15
CA THR A 276 3.66 -21.72 12.88
C THR A 276 4.33 -22.25 14.15
N THR A 277 4.43 -21.42 15.20
CA THR A 277 5.31 -21.67 16.35
C THR A 277 4.53 -21.92 17.64
N GLY A 278 3.25 -21.56 17.67
CA GLY A 278 2.42 -21.62 18.88
C GLY A 278 2.71 -20.53 19.91
N VAL A 279 3.57 -19.56 19.61
CA VAL A 279 3.88 -18.45 20.52
C VAL A 279 2.61 -17.65 20.81
N CYS A 280 2.25 -17.51 22.08
CA CYS A 280 1.16 -16.65 22.53
C CYS A 280 1.59 -15.18 22.43
N PHE A 281 0.81 -14.34 21.75
CA PHE A 281 1.15 -12.93 21.58
C PHE A 281 1.05 -12.13 22.87
N ALA A 282 0.22 -12.57 23.82
CA ALA A 282 0.11 -11.94 25.14
C ALA A 282 1.37 -12.12 26.00
N ASP A 283 2.21 -13.12 25.68
CA ASP A 283 3.45 -13.42 26.41
C ASP A 283 4.67 -12.71 25.81
N LEU A 284 4.49 -11.86 24.80
CA LEU A 284 5.59 -11.11 24.20
C LEU A 284 6.05 -9.97 25.09
N GLU A 285 7.35 -9.98 25.39
CA GLU A 285 8.02 -8.88 26.06
C GLU A 285 7.95 -7.58 25.23
N PRO A 286 7.89 -6.40 25.86
CA PRO A 286 7.94 -5.12 25.17
C PRO A 286 9.20 -4.93 24.31
N LEU A 287 9.09 -4.11 23.26
CA LEU A 287 10.25 -3.72 22.46
C LEU A 287 11.25 -2.90 23.29
N PRO A 288 12.55 -3.26 23.29
CA PRO A 288 13.56 -2.47 23.99
C PRO A 288 13.76 -1.12 23.31
N ASP A 289 13.91 -0.05 24.11
CA ASP A 289 14.22 1.31 23.62
C ASP A 289 13.25 1.81 22.52
N PHE A 290 11.95 1.62 22.73
CA PHE A 290 10.94 1.94 21.72
C PHE A 290 10.91 3.44 21.34
N GLU A 291 11.23 4.35 22.27
CA GLU A 291 11.41 5.77 21.96
C GLU A 291 12.57 6.00 20.99
N GLY A 292 13.71 5.33 21.18
CA GLY A 292 14.82 5.37 20.22
C GLY A 292 14.42 4.82 18.84
N ILE A 293 13.57 3.80 18.81
CA ILE A 293 13.02 3.24 17.56
C ILE A 293 12.08 4.24 16.85
N LYS A 294 11.21 4.93 17.59
CA LYS A 294 10.37 6.02 17.05
C LYS A 294 11.25 7.12 16.45
N GLN A 295 12.24 7.60 17.22
CA GLN A 295 13.15 8.66 16.80
C GLN A 295 13.93 8.27 15.54
N PHE A 296 14.37 7.02 15.44
CA PHE A 296 15.03 6.50 14.23
C PHE A 296 14.16 6.64 12.97
N SER A 297 12.87 6.33 13.06
CA SER A 297 11.94 6.47 11.93
C SER A 297 11.71 7.95 11.55
N VAL A 298 11.64 8.83 12.54
CA VAL A 298 11.54 10.28 12.37
C VAL A 298 12.79 10.82 11.66
N ASP A 299 13.98 10.39 12.08
CA ASP A 299 15.25 10.84 11.49
C ASP A 299 15.41 10.36 10.05
N CYS A 300 14.96 9.15 9.73
CA CYS A 300 14.91 8.67 8.34
C CYS A 300 13.95 9.51 7.48
N HIS A 301 12.81 9.94 8.02
CA HIS A 301 11.85 10.78 7.29
C HIS A 301 12.37 12.18 7.01
N LYS A 302 13.22 12.75 7.88
CA LYS A 302 13.83 14.08 7.65
C LYS A 302 14.57 14.18 6.30
N ASN A 303 15.12 13.08 5.79
CA ASN A 303 15.83 13.05 4.50
C ASN A 303 14.90 12.91 3.27
N ILE A 304 13.62 12.56 3.46
CA ILE A 304 12.63 12.47 2.35
C ILE A 304 11.79 13.73 2.31
N LEU A 305 12.19 14.69 1.47
CA LEU A 305 11.62 16.04 1.45
C LEU A 305 10.25 16.12 0.72
N HIS A 306 10.02 15.26 -0.27
CA HIS A 306 8.86 15.35 -1.17
C HIS A 306 7.61 14.60 -0.66
N LEU A 307 7.75 13.77 0.37
CA LEU A 307 6.69 12.89 0.85
C LEU A 307 6.46 13.14 2.33
N ASN A 308 5.29 13.68 2.69
CA ASN A 308 4.94 13.98 4.07
C ASN A 308 4.26 12.82 4.79
N TYR A 309 3.90 11.72 4.15
CA TYR A 309 3.38 10.53 4.85
C TYR A 309 4.09 9.27 4.37
N ILE A 310 4.76 8.59 5.30
CA ILE A 310 5.62 7.44 4.97
C ILE A 310 5.34 6.28 5.93
N SER A 311 5.40 5.07 5.38
CA SER A 311 5.48 3.83 6.14
C SER A 311 6.86 3.22 6.02
N TRP A 312 7.48 2.91 7.14
CA TRP A 312 8.83 2.38 7.26
C TRP A 312 8.77 0.92 7.65
N ASP A 313 9.57 0.10 6.99
CA ASP A 313 9.84 -1.26 7.41
C ASP A 313 11.21 -1.26 8.11
N ILE A 314 11.21 -1.56 9.40
CA ILE A 314 12.36 -1.51 10.29
C ILE A 314 12.56 -2.87 10.94
N ALA A 315 13.76 -3.44 10.88
CA ALA A 315 14.11 -4.62 11.65
C ALA A 315 14.78 -4.21 12.97
N ILE A 316 14.63 -5.00 14.03
CA ILE A 316 15.39 -4.83 15.28
C ILE A 316 16.50 -5.87 15.29
N ARG A 317 17.76 -5.42 15.33
CA ARG A 317 18.95 -6.30 15.35
C ARG A 317 19.17 -6.88 16.74
N GLU A 318 19.99 -7.92 16.85
CA GLU A 318 20.36 -8.58 18.11
C GLU A 318 20.79 -7.66 19.26
N ASP A 319 21.33 -6.46 18.97
CA ASP A 319 21.71 -5.44 19.96
C ASP A 319 20.53 -4.53 20.40
N GLY A 320 19.31 -4.85 20.00
CA GLY A 320 18.09 -4.09 20.30
C GLY A 320 17.92 -2.81 19.46
N LYS A 321 18.83 -2.51 18.54
CA LYS A 321 18.82 -1.24 17.79
C LYS A 321 18.14 -1.38 16.41
N PRO A 322 17.43 -0.34 15.95
CA PRO A 322 16.69 -0.36 14.69
C PRO A 322 17.60 -0.38 13.46
N VAL A 323 17.12 -1.04 12.40
CA VAL A 323 17.78 -1.17 11.10
C VAL A 323 16.76 -0.89 10.01
N PHE A 324 17.02 0.10 9.16
CA PHE A 324 16.17 0.41 8.02
C PHE A 324 16.20 -0.70 6.96
N ILE A 325 15.01 -1.11 6.49
CA ILE A 325 14.82 -2.13 5.45
C ILE A 325 14.24 -1.55 4.17
N GLU A 326 13.12 -0.84 4.28
CA GLU A 326 12.37 -0.32 3.13
C GLU A 326 11.48 0.87 3.55
N SER A 327 11.25 1.81 2.63
CA SER A 327 10.25 2.86 2.75
C SER A 327 9.10 2.62 1.77
N ASN A 328 7.88 2.92 2.22
CA ASN A 328 6.64 2.63 1.51
C ASN A 328 5.73 3.87 1.53
N PHE A 329 5.19 4.24 0.36
CA PHE A 329 4.44 5.49 0.20
C PHE A 329 2.94 5.30 -0.04
N THR A 330 2.46 4.05 -0.24
CA THR A 330 1.03 3.73 -0.50
C THR A 330 0.59 2.33 -0.03
N GLY A 331 1.06 1.91 1.15
CA GLY A 331 0.61 0.66 1.78
C GLY A 331 -0.90 0.62 2.10
N PRO A 332 -1.46 -0.52 2.49
CA PRO A 332 -2.85 -0.59 2.95
C PRO A 332 -3.00 0.08 4.33
N LEU A 333 -2.92 1.41 4.39
CA LEU A 333 -3.01 2.16 5.65
C LEU A 333 -4.31 1.87 6.44
N TRP A 334 -5.37 1.51 5.72
CA TRP A 334 -6.66 1.24 6.31
C TRP A 334 -6.68 0.06 7.28
N ILE A 335 -5.98 -1.05 6.98
CA ILE A 335 -5.89 -2.19 7.90
C ILE A 335 -5.00 -1.84 9.10
N GLY A 336 -3.97 -1.03 8.87
CA GLY A 336 -3.09 -0.52 9.91
C GLY A 336 -3.87 0.17 11.03
N GLN A 337 -4.87 1.00 10.72
CA GLN A 337 -5.68 1.68 11.73
C GLN A 337 -6.45 0.73 12.66
N LEU A 338 -6.85 -0.44 12.16
CA LEU A 338 -7.53 -1.44 12.97
C LEU A 338 -6.55 -2.20 13.87
N ILE A 339 -5.40 -2.57 13.30
CA ILE A 339 -4.34 -3.30 14.01
C ILE A 339 -3.73 -2.43 15.12
N THR A 340 -3.46 -1.16 14.83
CA THR A 340 -2.85 -0.23 15.79
C THR A 340 -3.87 0.45 16.70
N ARG A 341 -5.16 0.32 16.39
CA ARG A 341 -6.29 1.01 17.05
C ARG A 341 -6.18 2.54 17.01
N LYS A 342 -5.41 3.06 16.04
CA LYS A 342 -5.09 4.49 15.92
C LYS A 342 -5.55 5.08 14.59
N PRO A 343 -6.00 6.34 14.57
CA PRO A 343 -6.29 7.03 13.32
C PRO A 343 -5.01 7.24 12.52
N ALA A 344 -5.13 7.17 11.19
CA ALA A 344 -3.97 7.26 10.29
C ALA A 344 -3.24 8.60 10.36
N LEU A 345 -3.83 9.65 10.92
CA LEU A 345 -3.24 11.00 10.99
C LEU A 345 -2.89 11.43 12.42
N GLY A 346 -3.04 10.53 13.41
CA GLY A 346 -2.73 10.82 14.81
C GLY A 346 -3.50 12.03 15.35
N GLU A 347 -2.82 12.86 16.14
CA GLU A 347 -3.39 14.05 16.76
C GLU A 347 -3.78 15.15 15.75
N HIS A 348 -3.06 15.26 14.63
CA HIS A 348 -3.31 16.25 13.58
C HIS A 348 -4.48 15.88 12.63
N THR A 349 -5.30 14.89 12.98
CA THR A 349 -6.39 14.43 12.10
C THR A 349 -7.29 15.59 11.67
N GLU A 350 -7.74 16.43 12.61
CA GLU A 350 -8.71 17.50 12.31
C GLU A 350 -8.10 18.58 11.40
N GLU A 351 -6.88 19.03 11.70
CA GLU A 351 -6.15 20.03 10.92
C GLU A 351 -5.91 19.56 9.47
N VAL A 352 -5.48 18.32 9.29
CA VAL A 352 -5.23 17.75 7.96
C VAL A 352 -6.53 17.61 7.19
N LEU A 353 -7.63 17.20 7.83
CA LEU A 353 -8.94 17.10 7.17
C LEU A 353 -9.41 18.47 6.67
N GLN A 354 -9.31 19.51 7.50
CA GLN A 354 -9.71 20.87 7.14
C GLN A 354 -8.83 21.43 6.02
N TYR A 355 -7.51 21.25 6.10
CA TYR A 355 -6.58 21.62 5.04
C TYR A 355 -6.90 20.95 3.69
N VAL A 356 -7.13 19.63 3.70
CA VAL A 356 -7.44 18.88 2.46
C VAL A 356 -8.75 19.35 1.87
N ARG A 357 -9.78 19.58 2.71
CA ARG A 357 -11.07 20.13 2.29
C ARG A 357 -10.87 21.47 1.55
N GLU A 358 -10.16 22.41 2.15
CA GLU A 358 -9.89 23.73 1.55
C GLU A 358 -9.09 23.63 0.24
N LYS A 359 -8.10 22.73 0.18
CA LYS A 359 -7.28 22.53 -1.03
C LYS A 359 -8.08 21.93 -2.19
N MET A 360 -9.01 21.02 -1.91
CA MET A 360 -9.83 20.40 -2.95
C MET A 360 -10.72 21.39 -3.70
N ASP A 361 -11.06 22.54 -3.10
CA ASP A 361 -11.84 23.59 -3.76
C ASP A 361 -11.04 24.34 -4.84
N THR A 362 -9.71 24.28 -4.79
CA THR A 362 -8.83 25.08 -5.66
C THR A 362 -7.91 24.24 -6.53
N THR A 363 -7.57 23.03 -6.11
CA THR A 363 -6.54 22.19 -6.75
C THR A 363 -6.96 20.73 -6.80
N ALA A 364 -6.84 20.10 -7.97
CA ALA A 364 -7.06 18.67 -8.11
C ALA A 364 -5.88 17.86 -7.55
N PRO A 365 -6.13 16.77 -6.80
CA PRO A 365 -5.06 15.94 -6.23
C PRO A 365 -4.25 15.22 -7.31
N VAL A 366 -2.92 15.24 -7.18
CA VAL A 366 -2.02 14.49 -8.09
C VAL A 366 -1.89 13.06 -7.59
N LEU A 367 -2.76 12.17 -8.06
CA LEU A 367 -2.71 10.75 -7.71
C LEU A 367 -1.41 10.11 -8.20
N MET A 368 -1.01 8.98 -7.61
CA MET A 368 0.07 8.16 -8.17
C MET A 368 -0.15 7.81 -9.64
N ARG A 369 0.95 7.70 -10.40
CA ARG A 369 0.96 7.29 -11.81
C ARG A 369 0.11 6.04 -12.11
N LYS A 370 0.13 5.02 -11.26
CA LYS A 370 -0.67 3.79 -11.46
C LYS A 370 -2.17 4.04 -11.35
N ASP A 371 -2.58 4.97 -10.49
CA ASP A 371 -3.99 5.30 -10.28
C ASP A 371 -4.49 6.26 -11.36
N ARG A 372 -3.68 7.26 -11.76
CA ARG A 372 -3.95 8.11 -12.94
C ARG A 372 -4.14 7.26 -14.20
N ARG A 373 -3.28 6.25 -14.41
CA ARG A 373 -3.41 5.31 -15.52
C ARG A 373 -4.71 4.51 -15.48
N ARG A 374 -5.13 4.05 -14.30
CA ARG A 374 -6.39 3.31 -14.13
C ARG A 374 -7.61 4.19 -14.40
N GLU A 375 -7.57 5.45 -13.99
CA GLU A 375 -8.63 6.42 -14.28
C GLU A 375 -8.73 6.68 -15.78
N ALA A 376 -7.62 6.97 -16.45
CA ALA A 376 -7.59 7.15 -17.90
C ALA A 376 -8.10 5.91 -18.65
N GLN A 377 -7.73 4.70 -18.21
CA GLN A 377 -8.25 3.46 -18.79
C GLN A 377 -9.76 3.29 -18.60
N LYS A 378 -10.29 3.69 -17.44
CA LYS A 378 -11.74 3.67 -17.18
C LYS A 378 -12.47 4.67 -18.06
N GLU A 379 -11.90 5.86 -18.24
CA GLU A 379 -12.45 6.90 -19.12
C GLU A 379 -12.48 6.44 -20.58
N ILE A 380 -11.38 5.86 -21.08
CA ILE A 380 -11.33 5.26 -22.43
C ILE A 380 -12.46 4.24 -22.59
N LYS A 381 -12.62 3.33 -21.62
CA LYS A 381 -13.68 2.32 -21.68
C LYS A 381 -15.08 2.93 -21.71
N ASN A 382 -15.33 3.97 -20.90
CA ASN A 382 -16.62 4.67 -20.88
C ASN A 382 -16.89 5.37 -22.23
N LEU A 383 -15.86 5.97 -22.85
CA LEU A 383 -15.96 6.58 -24.17
C LEU A 383 -16.25 5.54 -25.26
N GLU A 384 -15.64 4.36 -25.18
CA GLU A 384 -15.94 3.24 -26.08
C GLU A 384 -17.38 2.76 -25.94
N GLU A 385 -17.89 2.63 -24.71
CA GLU A 385 -19.28 2.26 -24.44
C GLU A 385 -20.26 3.31 -25.00
N ARG A 386 -19.99 4.60 -24.76
CA ARG A 386 -20.83 5.69 -25.30
C ARG A 386 -20.76 5.81 -26.82
N ASN A 387 -19.61 5.54 -27.43
CA ASN A 387 -19.48 5.53 -28.88
C ASN A 387 -20.33 4.41 -29.52
N LYS A 388 -20.37 3.22 -28.91
CA LYS A 388 -21.27 2.14 -29.34
C LYS A 388 -22.75 2.53 -29.29
N GLU A 389 -23.17 3.23 -28.22
CA GLU A 389 -24.54 3.74 -28.12
C GLU A 389 -24.85 4.79 -29.19
N LEU A 390 -23.91 5.71 -29.44
CA LEU A 390 -24.04 6.74 -30.48
C LEU A 390 -24.10 6.12 -31.88
N GLN A 391 -23.29 5.11 -32.19
CA GLN A 391 -23.34 4.37 -33.45
C GLN A 391 -24.71 3.71 -33.65
N LYS A 392 -25.24 3.05 -32.61
CA LYS A 392 -26.58 2.46 -32.65
C LYS A 392 -27.67 3.51 -32.88
N HIS A 393 -27.58 4.67 -32.23
CA HIS A 393 -28.52 5.76 -32.47
C HIS A 393 -28.40 6.34 -33.89
N LEU A 394 -27.18 6.44 -34.42
CA LEU A 394 -26.94 6.90 -35.79
C LEU A 394 -27.57 5.94 -36.81
N GLU A 395 -27.34 4.64 -36.67
CA GLU A 395 -27.94 3.60 -37.52
C GLU A 395 -29.48 3.66 -37.48
N GLN A 396 -30.07 3.87 -36.30
CA GLN A 396 -31.51 4.05 -36.14
C GLN A 396 -32.03 5.28 -36.90
N LYS A 397 -31.31 6.40 -36.82
CA LYS A 397 -31.69 7.64 -37.52
C LYS A 397 -31.51 7.53 -39.04
N GLU A 398 -30.48 6.86 -39.52
CA GLU A 398 -30.31 6.56 -40.94
C GLU A 398 -31.44 5.66 -41.46
N ALA A 399 -31.82 4.63 -40.69
CA ALA A 399 -32.95 3.78 -41.01
C ALA A 399 -34.29 4.55 -41.05
N GLU A 400 -34.48 5.50 -40.11
CA GLU A 400 -35.64 6.40 -40.07
C GLU A 400 -35.69 7.29 -41.33
N ILE A 401 -34.59 7.93 -41.71
CA ILE A 401 -34.48 8.73 -42.95
C ILE A 401 -34.81 7.86 -44.17
N LYS A 402 -34.28 6.64 -44.25
CA LYS A 402 -34.56 5.70 -45.33
C LYS A 402 -36.05 5.35 -45.41
N ARG A 403 -36.72 5.14 -44.26
CA ARG A 403 -38.17 4.90 -44.21
C ARG A 403 -38.96 6.13 -44.69
N LEU A 404 -38.59 7.33 -44.25
CA LEU A 404 -39.23 8.59 -44.67
C LEU A 404 -39.10 8.83 -46.18
N ARG A 405 -37.90 8.68 -46.74
CA ARG A 405 -37.65 8.78 -48.19
C ARG A 405 -38.45 7.74 -48.99
N ASN A 406 -38.65 6.55 -48.42
CA ASN A 406 -39.43 5.50 -49.07
C ASN A 406 -40.95 5.64 -48.89
N SER A 407 -41.44 6.60 -48.11
CA SER A 407 -42.87 6.82 -47.93
C SER A 407 -43.53 7.34 -49.22
N LYS A 408 -44.77 6.92 -49.49
CA LYS A 408 -45.55 7.38 -50.67
C LYS A 408 -45.64 8.91 -50.74
N ARG A 409 -45.77 9.57 -49.59
CA ARG A 409 -45.90 11.02 -49.45
C ARG A 409 -44.63 11.76 -49.91
N TRP A 410 -43.44 11.25 -49.56
CA TRP A 410 -42.16 11.84 -49.98
C TRP A 410 -41.89 11.62 -51.48
N ARG A 411 -42.17 10.42 -52.00
CA ARG A 411 -42.03 10.13 -53.45
C ARG A 411 -42.95 10.99 -54.32
N TYR A 412 -44.18 11.27 -53.86
CA TYR A 412 -45.14 12.11 -54.58
C TYR A 412 -44.71 13.59 -54.57
N ALA A 413 -44.25 14.10 -53.43
CA ALA A 413 -43.72 15.47 -53.32
C ALA A 413 -42.45 15.68 -54.17
N SER A 414 -41.55 14.69 -54.21
CA SER A 414 -40.35 14.70 -55.07
C SER A 414 -40.70 14.76 -56.56
N ARG A 415 -41.68 13.97 -57.02
CA ARG A 415 -42.13 13.99 -58.42
C ARG A 415 -42.75 15.33 -58.84
N ILE A 416 -43.54 15.95 -57.96
CA ILE A 416 -44.12 17.27 -58.20
C ILE A 416 -43.01 18.34 -58.29
N SER A 417 -42.03 18.30 -57.39
CA SER A 417 -40.89 19.24 -57.44
C SER A 417 -40.06 19.11 -58.72
N SER A 418 -39.78 17.89 -59.20
CA SER A 418 -39.05 17.68 -60.46
C SER A 418 -39.81 18.18 -61.69
N LEU A 419 -41.14 18.05 -61.69
CA LEU A 419 -42.00 18.61 -62.75
C LEU A 419 -41.94 20.14 -62.75
N ILE A 420 -41.97 20.79 -61.58
CA ILE A 420 -41.90 22.25 -61.47
C ILE A 420 -40.53 22.79 -61.93
N THR A 421 -39.43 22.07 -61.66
CA THR A 421 -38.09 22.50 -62.12
C THR A 421 -37.90 22.30 -63.64
N PHE A 422 -38.52 21.27 -64.22
CA PHE A 422 -38.51 21.04 -65.67
C PHE A 422 -39.26 22.14 -66.44
N TYR A 423 -40.30 22.74 -65.85
CA TYR A 423 -41.05 23.85 -66.45
C TYR A 423 -40.43 25.24 -66.24
N LYS A 424 -39.34 25.36 -65.48
CA LYS A 424 -38.63 26.63 -65.20
C LYS A 424 -37.28 26.76 -65.92
N LYS A 425 -36.89 25.78 -66.74
CA LYS A 425 -35.86 25.91 -67.78
C LYS A 425 -36.55 26.01 -69.13
#